data_AF-A0A965VQP9-F1
#
_entry.id   AF-A0A965VQP9-F1
#
_cell.length_a   1.000
_cell.length_b   1.000
_cell.length_c   1.000
_cell.angle_alpha   90.00
_cell.angle_beta   90.00
_cell.angle_gamma   90.00
#
_symmetry.space_group_name_H-M   'P 1'
#
loop_
_entity.id
_entity.type
_entity.pdbx_description
1 polymer ?
#
loop_
_entity_poly.entity_id
_entity_poly.type
_entity_poly.pdbx_seq_one_letter_code
_entity_poly.pdbx_strand_id
1 'polypeptide(L)'
;MDNITFTGKEFNEIYKNVIFYKFLRDDLKHFDYTYKNGLNIDPVPFYPFGKCQAGGMYFCEEMRSPIYIGCYGKYYSTVTIPDDAFVCVENYKFKANKIYLDEIKEIGSIENVKFWELVLSIYPQHLDLIHPSNPVYEKMCECAIKNNGFVLRKIGKNVTDPELYFKLCEISVKQSPEYIIYVSKNMMSDEQYKQICRIIVETHSTGLRFIDQTHELCKFAVQKFGCAINYVKVQTPELCKLAVLQNEHALVYIKDQQTYNEMHNLIYGLN
;
A
#
# COMPACT_ATOMS: atom_id res chain seq x y z
N MET A 1 22.64 -6.01 -28.89
CA MET A 1 21.45 -5.39 -29.50
C MET A 1 21.75 -3.92 -29.55
N ASP A 2 21.91 -3.40 -30.76
CA ASP A 2 22.19 -1.99 -30.98
C ASP A 2 21.00 -1.17 -30.50
N ASN A 3 21.27 -0.08 -29.77
CA ASN A 3 20.20 0.81 -29.34
C ASN A 3 19.57 1.48 -30.57
N ILE A 4 18.25 1.67 -30.56
CA ILE A 4 17.54 2.30 -31.69
C ILE A 4 17.54 3.81 -31.48
N THR A 5 17.96 4.55 -32.51
CA THR A 5 17.97 6.02 -32.50
C THR A 5 16.86 6.59 -33.37
N PHE A 6 16.23 7.65 -32.90
CA PHE A 6 15.17 8.39 -33.58
C PHE A 6 15.50 9.88 -33.60
N THR A 7 14.97 10.60 -34.58
CA THR A 7 14.74 12.04 -34.43
C THR A 7 13.65 12.28 -33.39
N GLY A 8 13.65 13.45 -32.77
CA GLY A 8 12.61 13.84 -31.81
C GLY A 8 11.22 13.80 -32.43
N LYS A 9 11.10 14.20 -33.70
CA LYS A 9 9.84 14.12 -34.45
C LYS A 9 9.31 12.69 -34.59
N GLU A 10 10.16 11.76 -35.01
CA GLU A 10 9.77 10.33 -35.13
C GLU A 10 9.40 9.75 -33.76
N PHE A 11 10.19 10.08 -32.73
CA PHE A 11 9.91 9.66 -31.36
C PHE A 11 8.54 10.17 -30.89
N ASN A 12 8.26 11.45 -31.07
CA ASN A 12 7.00 12.07 -30.68
C ASN A 12 5.80 11.43 -31.38
N GLU A 13 5.91 11.03 -32.65
CA GLU A 13 4.83 10.32 -33.36
C GLU A 13 4.57 8.91 -32.81
N ILE A 14 5.63 8.15 -32.55
CA ILE A 14 5.53 6.78 -32.01
C ILE A 14 4.95 6.80 -30.58
N TYR A 15 5.36 7.77 -29.78
CA TYR A 15 5.05 7.85 -28.35
C TYR A 15 4.03 8.95 -28.00
N LYS A 16 3.24 9.43 -28.96
CA LYS A 16 2.34 10.60 -28.82
C LYS A 16 1.35 10.59 -27.65
N ASN A 17 1.03 9.42 -27.12
CA ASN A 17 0.09 9.24 -26.00
C ASN A 17 0.78 8.77 -24.71
N VAL A 18 2.10 8.91 -24.64
CA VAL A 18 2.92 8.43 -23.52
C VAL A 18 3.46 9.61 -22.74
N ILE A 19 3.27 9.57 -21.42
CA ILE A 19 3.81 10.56 -20.49
C ILE A 19 5.21 10.11 -20.05
N PHE A 20 6.15 11.04 -20.07
CA PHE A 20 7.53 10.79 -19.69
C PHE A 20 7.91 11.64 -18.48
N TYR A 21 8.65 11.04 -17.55
CA TYR A 21 9.21 11.70 -16.39
C TYR A 21 10.73 11.71 -16.40
N LYS A 22 11.27 12.81 -15.91
CA LYS A 22 12.65 12.93 -15.44
C LYS A 22 12.61 13.04 -13.92
N PHE A 23 13.13 12.03 -13.22
CA PHE A 23 13.45 12.17 -11.80
C PHE A 23 14.78 12.88 -11.61
N LEU A 24 14.83 13.72 -10.59
CA LEU A 24 15.91 14.67 -10.33
C LEU A 24 16.44 14.47 -8.90
N ARG A 25 17.73 14.77 -8.72
CA ARG A 25 18.35 14.83 -7.39
C ARG A 25 17.92 16.11 -6.68
N ASP A 26 18.11 16.16 -5.36
CA ASP A 26 17.69 17.30 -4.53
C ASP A 26 18.46 18.59 -4.89
N ASP A 27 19.69 18.47 -5.38
CA ASP A 27 20.51 19.58 -5.87
C ASP A 27 20.26 19.91 -7.35
N LEU A 28 19.32 19.21 -8.00
CA LEU A 28 19.00 19.28 -9.42
C LEU A 28 20.21 19.01 -10.34
N LYS A 29 21.28 18.42 -9.83
CA LYS A 29 22.49 18.15 -10.61
C LYS A 29 22.56 16.70 -11.06
N HIS A 30 23.18 16.51 -12.22
CA HIS A 30 23.63 15.22 -12.69
C HIS A 30 24.97 15.41 -13.38
N PHE A 31 26.02 14.84 -12.78
CA PHE A 31 27.41 15.22 -13.08
C PHE A 31 27.58 16.75 -12.96
N ASP A 32 28.18 17.38 -13.97
CA ASP A 32 28.46 18.82 -13.97
C ASP A 32 27.29 19.67 -14.52
N TYR A 33 26.15 19.05 -14.83
CA TYR A 33 24.97 19.75 -15.34
C TYR A 33 23.93 20.02 -14.25
N THR A 34 23.35 21.22 -14.26
CA THR A 34 22.22 21.58 -13.39
C THR A 34 20.95 21.72 -14.21
N TYR A 35 19.93 20.94 -13.90
CA TYR A 35 18.64 20.99 -14.58
C TYR A 35 17.85 22.23 -14.22
N LYS A 36 17.04 22.70 -15.16
CA LYS A 36 16.12 23.84 -15.02
C LYS A 36 14.80 23.59 -15.74
N ASN A 37 13.78 24.38 -15.43
CA ASN A 37 12.56 24.43 -16.24
C ASN A 37 12.89 24.90 -17.67
N GLY A 38 12.15 24.41 -18.66
CA GLY A 38 12.36 24.68 -20.07
C GLY A 38 13.44 23.82 -20.71
N LEU A 39 14.15 24.38 -21.69
CA LEU A 39 15.12 23.64 -22.50
C LEU A 39 16.39 23.28 -21.71
N ASN A 40 16.72 21.99 -21.72
CA ASN A 40 17.95 21.42 -21.19
C ASN A 40 18.68 20.70 -22.33
N ILE A 41 19.97 20.99 -22.49
CA ILE A 41 20.83 20.43 -23.54
C ILE A 41 21.99 19.74 -22.86
N ASP A 42 22.27 18.50 -23.24
CA ASP A 42 23.43 17.76 -22.74
C ASP A 42 24.72 18.44 -23.21
N PRO A 43 25.64 18.81 -22.31
CA PRO A 43 26.92 19.40 -22.70
C PRO A 43 27.87 18.38 -23.33
N VAL A 44 27.61 17.07 -23.18
CA VAL A 44 28.41 16.00 -23.76
C VAL A 44 27.85 15.62 -25.14
N PRO A 45 28.70 15.40 -26.17
CA PRO A 45 28.25 14.91 -27.46
C PRO A 45 27.38 13.65 -27.33
N PHE A 46 26.29 13.60 -28.10
CA PHE A 46 25.34 12.51 -28.00
C PHE A 46 25.99 11.18 -28.37
N TYR A 47 25.87 10.20 -27.46
CA TYR A 47 26.48 8.88 -27.63
C TYR A 47 25.41 7.80 -27.50
N PRO A 48 24.90 7.25 -28.61
CA PRO A 48 23.77 6.32 -28.57
C PRO A 48 24.16 4.89 -28.20
N PHE A 49 25.44 4.55 -28.10
CA PHE A 49 25.88 3.16 -27.88
C PHE A 49 26.10 2.84 -26.39
N GLY A 50 25.95 1.57 -26.01
CA GLY A 50 26.12 1.11 -24.62
C GLY A 50 24.92 1.39 -23.69
N LYS A 51 24.98 0.84 -22.47
CA LYS A 51 23.94 1.04 -21.43
C LYS A 51 24.46 2.01 -20.37
N CYS A 52 23.63 2.98 -19.98
CA CYS A 52 23.95 3.93 -18.89
C CYS A 52 25.28 4.68 -19.10
N GLN A 53 25.58 5.09 -20.34
CA GLN A 53 26.78 5.85 -20.70
C GLN A 53 26.47 7.35 -20.76
N ALA A 54 27.49 8.19 -20.60
CA ALA A 54 27.39 9.64 -20.80
C ALA A 54 27.02 9.99 -22.26
N GLY A 55 26.54 11.21 -22.50
CA GLY A 55 26.12 11.67 -23.83
C GLY A 55 24.62 11.44 -24.08
N GLY A 56 23.78 11.87 -23.15
CA GLY A 56 22.32 11.85 -23.24
C GLY A 56 21.65 12.06 -21.88
N MET A 57 20.62 12.90 -21.85
CA MET A 57 19.78 13.13 -20.68
C MET A 57 18.74 12.02 -20.55
N TYR A 58 18.85 11.22 -19.48
CA TYR A 58 17.99 10.05 -19.26
C TYR A 58 16.59 10.41 -18.72
N PHE A 59 15.55 9.81 -19.29
CA PHE A 59 14.15 9.89 -18.85
C PHE A 59 13.43 8.55 -19.01
N CYS A 60 12.20 8.42 -18.48
CA CYS A 60 11.44 7.17 -18.50
C CYS A 60 9.93 7.40 -18.62
N GLU A 61 9.20 6.42 -19.16
CA GLU A 61 7.73 6.41 -19.18
C GLU A 61 7.16 6.39 -17.75
N GLU A 62 6.12 7.18 -17.48
CA GLU A 62 5.45 7.29 -16.17
C GLU A 62 5.15 5.91 -15.56
N MET A 63 4.50 5.02 -16.30
CA MET A 63 4.06 3.73 -15.79
C MET A 63 5.18 2.69 -15.62
N ARG A 64 6.39 2.98 -16.11
CA ARG A 64 7.59 2.16 -15.90
C ARG A 64 8.57 2.80 -14.91
N SER A 65 8.26 4.01 -14.46
CA SER A 65 9.10 4.84 -13.63
C SER A 65 9.10 4.53 -12.11
N PRO A 66 8.15 3.75 -11.52
CA PRO A 66 8.13 3.46 -10.08
C PRO A 66 9.42 2.86 -9.51
N ILE A 67 10.18 2.11 -10.30
CA ILE A 67 11.46 1.53 -9.88
C ILE A 67 12.55 2.57 -9.59
N TYR A 68 12.38 3.81 -10.04
CA TYR A 68 13.34 4.90 -9.84
C TYR A 68 13.01 5.80 -8.66
N ILE A 69 11.83 5.65 -8.05
CA ILE A 69 11.45 6.39 -6.85
C ILE A 69 12.37 5.96 -5.70
N GLY A 70 12.96 6.94 -5.01
CA GLY A 70 13.93 6.71 -3.94
C GLY A 70 15.37 6.43 -4.42
N CYS A 71 15.62 6.29 -5.72
CA CYS A 71 16.98 6.12 -6.27
C CYS A 71 17.68 7.45 -6.62
N TYR A 72 16.91 8.53 -6.76
CA TYR A 72 17.42 9.87 -7.06
C TYR A 72 17.13 10.81 -5.88
N GLY A 73 16.43 11.91 -6.12
CA GLY A 73 15.92 12.81 -5.11
C GLY A 73 14.41 12.85 -5.10
N LYS A 74 13.86 13.86 -4.44
CA LYS A 74 12.42 14.03 -4.25
C LYS A 74 11.71 14.77 -5.38
N TYR A 75 12.41 15.13 -6.46
CA TYR A 75 11.87 15.96 -7.54
C TYR A 75 11.65 15.18 -8.84
N TYR A 76 10.65 15.61 -9.61
CA TYR A 76 10.40 15.15 -10.97
C TYR A 76 9.94 16.31 -11.87
N SER A 77 9.99 16.10 -13.18
CA SER A 77 9.32 16.95 -14.16
C SER A 77 8.86 16.11 -15.36
N THR A 78 7.78 16.54 -16.01
CA THR A 78 7.34 15.96 -17.28
C THR A 78 8.33 16.35 -18.39
N VAL A 79 8.59 15.40 -19.28
CA VAL A 79 9.56 15.55 -20.36
C VAL A 79 8.84 15.71 -21.69
N THR A 80 9.16 16.79 -22.40
CA THR A 80 8.81 16.98 -23.81
C THR A 80 10.07 16.91 -24.67
N ILE A 81 10.01 16.19 -25.78
CA ILE A 81 11.16 16.03 -26.68
C ILE A 81 11.07 17.05 -27.83
N PRO A 82 12.09 17.90 -28.03
CA PRO A 82 12.17 18.77 -29.21
C PRO A 82 12.23 17.93 -30.50
N ASP A 83 11.53 18.35 -31.56
CA ASP A 83 11.49 17.60 -32.84
C ASP A 83 12.87 17.37 -33.46
N ASP A 84 13.80 18.29 -33.23
CA ASP A 84 15.19 18.25 -33.71
C ASP A 84 16.16 17.64 -32.69
N ALA A 85 15.66 16.97 -31.65
CA ALA A 85 16.47 16.16 -30.75
C ALA A 85 16.89 14.84 -31.41
N PHE A 86 17.96 14.26 -30.91
CA PHE A 86 18.32 12.85 -31.13
C PHE A 86 17.94 12.08 -29.88
N VAL A 87 17.16 11.02 -30.07
CA VAL A 87 16.67 10.17 -28.99
C VAL A 87 17.17 8.76 -29.20
N CYS A 88 17.61 8.12 -28.13
CA CYS A 88 18.03 6.73 -28.10
C CYS A 88 17.13 5.98 -27.14
N VAL A 89 16.53 4.90 -27.63
CA VAL A 89 15.72 3.97 -26.82
C VAL A 89 16.62 2.84 -26.34
N GLU A 90 16.85 2.80 -25.03
CA GLU A 90 17.43 1.66 -24.33
C GLU A 90 16.27 0.84 -23.72
N ASN A 91 16.39 -0.49 -23.60
CA ASN A 91 15.32 -1.43 -23.15
C ASN A 91 14.15 -0.82 -22.35
N TYR A 92 14.44 -0.16 -21.22
CA TYR A 92 13.45 0.44 -20.31
C TYR A 92 13.72 1.92 -20.00
N LYS A 93 14.61 2.58 -20.76
CA LYS A 93 15.05 3.96 -20.52
C LYS A 93 15.25 4.69 -21.83
N PHE A 94 15.04 5.98 -21.81
CA PHE A 94 15.25 6.84 -22.96
C PHE A 94 16.37 7.81 -22.63
N LYS A 95 17.17 8.18 -23.62
CA LYS A 95 18.09 9.32 -23.49
C LYS A 95 17.99 10.20 -24.72
N ALA A 96 18.04 11.51 -24.51
CA ALA A 96 18.07 12.47 -25.60
C ALA A 96 19.20 13.48 -25.40
N ASN A 97 19.73 14.02 -26.50
CA ASN A 97 20.73 15.09 -26.42
C ASN A 97 20.15 16.40 -25.86
N LYS A 98 18.83 16.58 -25.90
CA LYS A 98 18.12 17.71 -25.30
C LYS A 98 16.68 17.33 -24.98
N ILE A 99 16.16 17.93 -23.92
CA ILE A 99 14.79 17.74 -23.43
C ILE A 99 14.23 19.07 -22.94
N TYR A 100 12.92 19.25 -23.06
CA TYR A 100 12.20 20.25 -22.29
C TYR A 100 11.72 19.61 -20.99
N LEU A 101 11.97 20.29 -19.88
CA LEU A 101 11.35 20.00 -18.60
C LEU A 101 10.23 21.01 -18.38
N ASP A 102 9.04 20.54 -18.06
CA ASP A 102 7.99 21.40 -17.51
C ASP A 102 8.39 21.88 -16.10
N GLU A 103 7.43 22.39 -15.34
CA GLU A 103 7.65 22.76 -13.94
C GLU A 103 8.18 21.58 -13.11
N ILE A 104 9.36 21.76 -12.51
CA ILE A 104 9.95 20.81 -11.57
C ILE A 104 9.15 20.81 -10.26
N LYS A 105 8.64 19.65 -9.88
CA LYS A 105 7.75 19.43 -8.73
C LYS A 105 8.27 18.34 -7.81
N GLU A 106 7.80 18.32 -6.56
CA GLU A 106 8.05 17.17 -5.69
C GLU A 106 7.24 15.96 -6.15
N ILE A 107 7.84 14.77 -6.11
CA ILE A 107 7.20 13.51 -6.52
C ILE A 107 5.86 13.31 -5.79
N GLY A 108 5.80 13.72 -4.51
CA GLY A 108 4.60 13.68 -3.68
C GLY A 108 3.40 14.46 -4.22
N SER A 109 3.59 15.37 -5.20
CA SER A 109 2.51 16.13 -5.83
C SER A 109 1.85 15.39 -7.01
N ILE A 110 2.31 14.19 -7.38
CA ILE A 110 1.70 13.42 -8.45
C ILE A 110 0.27 13.01 -8.03
N GLU A 111 -0.72 13.31 -8.85
CA GLU A 111 -2.13 12.96 -8.62
C GLU A 111 -2.59 11.74 -9.44
N ASN A 112 -1.67 11.09 -10.17
CA ASN A 112 -1.98 9.87 -10.90
C ASN A 112 -2.11 8.69 -9.93
N VAL A 113 -3.36 8.29 -9.69
CA VAL A 113 -3.70 7.14 -8.83
C VAL A 113 -3.03 5.85 -9.28
N LYS A 114 -3.04 5.53 -10.59
CA LYS A 114 -2.48 4.26 -11.10
C LYS A 114 -0.97 4.20 -10.93
N PHE A 115 -0.30 5.35 -11.07
CA PHE A 115 1.11 5.46 -10.78
C PHE A 115 1.39 5.07 -9.32
N TRP A 116 0.67 5.67 -8.37
CA TRP A 116 0.88 5.37 -6.95
C TRP A 116 0.44 3.96 -6.55
N GLU A 117 -0.63 3.42 -7.12
CA GLU A 117 -1.01 2.01 -6.92
C GLU A 117 0.15 1.07 -7.30
N LEU A 118 0.80 1.31 -8.44
CA LEU A 118 1.98 0.56 -8.85
C LEU A 118 3.16 0.76 -7.90
N VAL A 119 3.46 2.00 -7.51
CA VAL A 119 4.54 2.31 -6.55
C VAL A 119 4.33 1.59 -5.23
N LEU A 120 3.14 1.70 -4.65
CA LEU A 120 2.83 1.16 -3.32
C LEU A 120 2.66 -0.36 -3.32
N SER A 121 2.40 -0.97 -4.48
CA SER A 121 2.43 -2.44 -4.62
C SER A 121 3.84 -3.03 -4.46
N ILE A 122 4.87 -2.25 -4.80
CA ILE A 122 6.28 -2.68 -4.75
C ILE A 122 6.95 -2.14 -3.48
N TYR A 123 6.67 -0.88 -3.14
CA TYR A 123 7.31 -0.13 -2.05
C TYR A 123 6.27 0.59 -1.18
N PRO A 124 5.54 -0.13 -0.30
CA PRO A 124 4.51 0.48 0.55
C PRO A 124 5.03 1.64 1.43
N GLN A 125 6.34 1.65 1.75
CA GLN A 125 6.97 2.73 2.51
C GLN A 125 6.98 4.08 1.78
N HIS A 126 6.82 4.11 0.45
CA HIS A 126 6.80 5.35 -0.32
C HIS A 126 5.50 6.16 -0.14
N LEU A 127 4.52 5.65 0.62
CA LEU A 127 3.38 6.45 1.07
C LEU A 127 3.84 7.71 1.83
N ASP A 128 4.98 7.64 2.51
CA ASP A 128 5.59 8.77 3.24
C ASP A 128 5.94 9.96 2.31
N LEU A 129 5.99 9.75 0.99
CA LEU A 129 6.22 10.82 0.00
C LEU A 129 4.94 11.61 -0.32
N ILE A 130 3.75 11.06 -0.06
CA ILE A 130 2.49 11.71 -0.41
C ILE A 130 2.04 12.56 0.78
N HIS A 131 2.01 13.88 0.59
CA HIS A 131 1.53 14.77 1.63
C HIS A 131 0.03 14.55 1.91
N PRO A 132 -0.45 14.61 3.16
CA PRO A 132 -1.87 14.43 3.48
C PRO A 132 -2.85 15.37 2.77
N SER A 133 -2.38 16.53 2.30
CA SER A 133 -3.20 17.46 1.51
C SER A 133 -3.35 17.08 0.04
N ASN A 134 -2.62 16.07 -0.45
CA ASN A 134 -2.75 15.61 -1.82
C ASN A 134 -4.11 14.90 -2.00
N PRO A 135 -4.91 15.23 -3.03
CA PRO A 135 -6.21 14.60 -3.28
C PRO A 135 -6.19 13.05 -3.37
N VAL A 136 -5.06 12.44 -3.73
CA VAL A 136 -4.97 10.97 -3.80
C VAL A 136 -4.63 10.32 -2.46
N TYR A 137 -4.28 11.09 -1.43
CA TYR A 137 -3.68 10.59 -0.19
C TYR A 137 -4.56 9.55 0.52
N GLU A 138 -5.85 9.83 0.72
CA GLU A 138 -6.78 8.89 1.36
C GLU A 138 -6.82 7.56 0.60
N LYS A 139 -6.98 7.62 -0.74
CA LYS A 139 -7.03 6.43 -1.58
C LYS A 139 -5.71 5.64 -1.52
N MET A 140 -4.58 6.33 -1.40
CA MET A 140 -3.28 5.70 -1.30
C MET A 140 -3.00 5.09 0.07
N CYS A 141 -3.53 5.69 1.14
CA CYS A 141 -3.53 5.07 2.46
C CYS A 141 -4.32 3.75 2.44
N GLU A 142 -5.52 3.75 1.84
CA GLU A 142 -6.28 2.51 1.68
C GLU A 142 -5.55 1.47 0.84
N CYS A 143 -4.98 1.87 -0.30
CA CYS A 143 -4.24 0.98 -1.19
C CYS A 143 -3.05 0.33 -0.46
N ALA A 144 -2.27 1.15 0.25
CA ALA A 144 -1.12 0.66 1.01
C ALA A 144 -1.52 -0.33 2.11
N ILE A 145 -2.60 -0.03 2.85
CA ILE A 145 -3.10 -0.94 3.89
C ILE A 145 -3.63 -2.23 3.25
N LYS A 146 -4.40 -2.16 2.16
CA LYS A 146 -4.92 -3.36 1.46
C LYS A 146 -3.81 -4.30 0.97
N ASN A 147 -2.66 -3.75 0.59
CA ASN A 147 -1.48 -4.54 0.22
C ASN A 147 -0.73 -5.08 1.45
N ASN A 148 -0.63 -4.30 2.53
CA ASN A 148 0.04 -4.71 3.76
C ASN A 148 -0.48 -3.93 4.98
N GLY A 149 -1.32 -4.57 5.80
CA GLY A 149 -1.89 -3.94 7.01
C GLY A 149 -0.87 -3.45 8.05
N PHE A 150 0.38 -3.95 8.02
CA PHE A 150 1.50 -3.42 8.82
C PHE A 150 1.75 -1.92 8.61
N VAL A 151 1.41 -1.39 7.44
CA VAL A 151 1.59 0.02 7.09
C VAL A 151 0.79 0.96 8.02
N LEU A 152 -0.26 0.46 8.68
CA LEU A 152 -1.05 1.22 9.65
C LEU A 152 -0.17 1.86 10.75
N ARG A 153 0.90 1.19 11.19
CA ARG A 153 1.85 1.70 12.20
C ARG A 153 2.54 3.00 11.79
N LYS A 154 2.69 3.23 10.48
CA LYS A 154 3.31 4.43 9.90
C LYS A 154 2.25 5.49 9.65
N ILE A 155 1.16 5.11 8.99
CA ILE A 155 0.03 5.97 8.66
C ILE A 155 -0.51 6.69 9.90
N GLY A 156 -0.65 5.98 11.03
CA GLY A 156 -1.14 6.58 12.27
C GLY A 156 -0.31 7.73 12.84
N LYS A 157 0.90 7.99 12.31
CA LYS A 157 1.70 9.17 12.66
C LYS A 157 1.40 10.40 11.80
N ASN A 158 0.90 10.18 10.59
CA ASN A 158 0.74 11.21 9.56
C ASN A 158 -0.73 11.58 9.32
N VAL A 159 -1.66 10.64 9.56
CA VAL A 159 -3.10 10.88 9.45
C VAL A 159 -3.58 11.61 10.70
N THR A 160 -4.10 12.82 10.51
CA THR A 160 -4.71 13.62 11.59
C THR A 160 -6.22 13.55 11.60
N ASP A 161 -6.85 13.07 10.53
CA ASP A 161 -8.30 12.89 10.43
C ASP A 161 -8.72 11.60 11.16
N PRO A 162 -9.48 11.69 12.27
CA PRO A 162 -9.91 10.52 13.03
C PRO A 162 -10.84 9.60 12.24
N GLU A 163 -11.67 10.13 11.34
CA GLU A 163 -12.64 9.32 10.59
C GLU A 163 -11.92 8.49 9.52
N LEU A 164 -10.99 9.11 8.79
CA LEU A 164 -10.09 8.40 7.90
C LEU A 164 -9.27 7.35 8.66
N TYR A 165 -8.69 7.71 9.81
CA TYR A 165 -7.90 6.77 10.60
C TYR A 165 -8.73 5.56 11.05
N PHE A 166 -9.97 5.78 11.49
CA PHE A 166 -10.90 4.72 11.86
C PHE A 166 -11.17 3.77 10.69
N LYS A 167 -11.53 4.29 9.51
CA LYS A 167 -11.74 3.53 8.27
C LYS A 167 -10.50 2.68 7.91
N LEU A 168 -9.31 3.25 8.03
CA LEU A 168 -8.05 2.57 7.77
C LEU A 168 -7.77 1.44 8.78
N CYS A 169 -8.15 1.63 10.05
CA CYS A 169 -8.09 0.57 11.06
C CYS A 169 -9.03 -0.58 10.71
N GLU A 170 -10.27 -0.31 10.28
CA GLU A 170 -11.22 -1.34 9.86
C GLU A 170 -10.66 -2.20 8.72
N ILE A 171 -10.10 -1.56 7.68
CA ILE A 171 -9.50 -2.26 6.53
C ILE A 171 -8.32 -3.14 6.98
N SER A 172 -7.51 -2.64 7.92
CA SER A 172 -6.35 -3.36 8.44
C SER A 172 -6.77 -4.60 9.24
N VAL A 173 -7.64 -4.47 10.23
CA VAL A 173 -8.02 -5.59 11.10
C VAL A 173 -8.86 -6.65 10.38
N LYS A 174 -9.57 -6.26 9.30
CA LYS A 174 -10.27 -7.21 8.42
C LYS A 174 -9.30 -8.12 7.66
N GLN A 175 -8.07 -7.67 7.37
CA GLN A 175 -7.05 -8.53 6.75
C GLN A 175 -6.45 -9.52 7.74
N SER A 176 -6.10 -9.05 8.94
CA SER A 176 -5.57 -9.89 10.01
C SER A 176 -5.92 -9.31 11.37
N PRO A 177 -6.44 -10.12 12.32
CA PRO A 177 -6.83 -9.62 13.63
C PRO A 177 -5.62 -9.19 14.47
N GLU A 178 -4.42 -9.69 14.15
CA GLU A 178 -3.18 -9.33 14.86
C GLU A 178 -2.77 -7.87 14.63
N TYR A 179 -3.22 -7.25 13.54
CA TYR A 179 -2.91 -5.85 13.24
C TYR A 179 -3.57 -4.86 14.19
N ILE A 180 -4.44 -5.32 15.10
CA ILE A 180 -4.94 -4.49 16.20
C ILE A 180 -3.80 -3.89 17.05
N ILE A 181 -2.63 -4.54 17.12
CA ILE A 181 -1.47 -4.00 17.83
C ILE A 181 -0.96 -2.66 17.26
N TYR A 182 -1.32 -2.33 16.01
CA TYR A 182 -0.98 -1.08 15.35
C TYR A 182 -2.09 -0.03 15.44
N VAL A 183 -3.22 -0.36 16.05
CA VAL A 183 -4.33 0.56 16.28
C VAL A 183 -4.02 1.45 17.48
N SER A 184 -3.93 2.74 17.25
CA SER A 184 -3.71 3.76 18.29
C SER A 184 -5.03 4.10 18.96
N LYS A 185 -5.23 3.63 20.19
CA LYS A 185 -6.41 3.94 21.01
C LYS A 185 -6.63 5.44 21.19
N ASN A 186 -5.54 6.22 21.27
CA ASN A 186 -5.61 7.67 21.49
C ASN A 186 -6.18 8.45 20.29
N MET A 187 -6.26 7.83 19.12
CA MET A 187 -6.77 8.43 17.89
C MET A 187 -8.26 8.15 17.64
N MET A 188 -8.95 7.52 18.60
CA MET A 188 -10.36 7.17 18.47
C MET A 188 -11.08 7.17 19.81
N SER A 189 -12.41 7.20 19.77
CA SER A 189 -13.24 7.03 20.96
C SER A 189 -13.27 5.56 21.42
N ASP A 190 -13.67 5.34 22.67
CA ASP A 190 -13.90 3.99 23.20
C ASP A 190 -14.93 3.21 22.37
N GLU A 191 -15.94 3.89 21.83
CA GLU A 191 -16.98 3.25 21.03
C GLU A 191 -16.44 2.80 19.66
N GLN A 192 -15.63 3.63 19.01
CA GLN A 192 -14.90 3.24 17.80
C GLN A 192 -13.97 2.05 18.09
N TYR A 193 -13.24 2.06 19.21
CA TYR A 193 -12.37 0.93 19.56
C TYR A 193 -13.16 -0.37 19.80
N LYS A 194 -14.33 -0.30 20.45
CA LYS A 194 -15.23 -1.45 20.57
C LYS A 194 -15.71 -1.93 19.20
N GLN A 195 -16.01 -1.03 18.27
CA GLN A 195 -16.38 -1.39 16.90
C GLN A 195 -15.24 -2.09 16.18
N ILE A 196 -13.98 -1.66 16.34
CA ILE A 196 -12.80 -2.39 15.82
C ILE A 196 -12.73 -3.81 16.40
N CYS A 197 -12.90 -3.96 17.71
CA CYS A 197 -12.93 -5.27 18.37
C CYS A 197 -14.06 -6.16 17.83
N ARG A 198 -15.25 -5.57 17.61
CA ARG A 198 -16.40 -6.26 17.03
C ARG A 198 -16.12 -6.74 15.61
N ILE A 199 -15.54 -5.89 14.76
CA ILE A 199 -15.15 -6.26 13.39
C ILE A 199 -14.17 -7.45 13.38
N ILE A 200 -13.24 -7.48 14.34
CA ILE A 200 -12.27 -8.58 14.47
C ILE A 200 -12.99 -9.92 14.72
N VAL A 201 -13.90 -9.98 15.69
CA VAL A 201 -14.66 -11.23 15.96
C VAL A 201 -15.71 -11.53 14.90
N GLU A 202 -16.14 -10.52 14.14
CA GLU A 202 -17.00 -10.69 12.97
C GLU A 202 -16.26 -11.33 11.80
N THR A 203 -14.96 -11.09 11.65
CA THR A 203 -14.23 -11.51 10.44
C THR A 203 -13.29 -12.69 10.68
N HIS A 204 -12.85 -12.91 11.91
CA HIS A 204 -11.84 -13.92 12.24
C HIS A 204 -12.27 -14.82 13.39
N SER A 205 -12.26 -16.14 13.15
CA SER A 205 -12.56 -17.15 14.18
C SER A 205 -11.57 -17.16 15.35
N THR A 206 -10.36 -16.65 15.13
CA THR A 206 -9.30 -16.51 16.13
C THR A 206 -9.26 -15.14 16.79
N GLY A 207 -10.17 -14.22 16.41
CA GLY A 207 -10.13 -12.81 16.79
C GLY A 207 -10.10 -12.56 18.31
N LEU A 208 -10.80 -13.39 19.09
CA LEU A 208 -10.82 -13.33 20.55
C LEU A 208 -9.42 -13.46 21.21
N ARG A 209 -8.42 -13.99 20.49
CA ARG A 209 -7.04 -14.07 20.97
C ARG A 209 -6.39 -12.69 21.14
N PHE A 210 -6.82 -11.70 20.36
CA PHE A 210 -6.11 -10.42 20.20
C PHE A 210 -6.79 -9.24 20.91
N ILE A 211 -7.99 -9.46 21.47
CA ILE A 211 -8.81 -8.38 22.04
C ILE A 211 -9.14 -8.63 23.51
N ASP A 212 -9.55 -7.56 24.19
CA ASP A 212 -10.14 -7.64 25.52
C ASP A 212 -11.54 -8.28 25.40
N GLN A 213 -11.72 -9.40 26.12
CA GLN A 213 -12.92 -10.21 26.01
C GLN A 213 -14.01 -9.68 26.93
N THR A 214 -15.17 -9.39 26.35
CA THR A 214 -16.43 -9.24 27.09
C THR A 214 -17.30 -10.48 26.87
N HIS A 215 -18.25 -10.72 27.76
CA HIS A 215 -19.21 -11.81 27.58
C HIS A 215 -19.97 -11.66 26.25
N GLU A 216 -20.39 -10.44 25.90
CA GLU A 216 -21.07 -10.14 24.63
C GLU A 216 -20.21 -10.45 23.41
N LEU A 217 -18.93 -10.04 23.40
CA LEU A 217 -18.02 -10.34 22.28
C LEU A 217 -17.73 -11.83 22.18
N CYS A 218 -17.57 -12.54 23.31
CA CYS A 218 -17.38 -13.99 23.31
C CYS A 218 -18.61 -14.70 22.76
N LYS A 219 -19.80 -14.33 23.21
CA LYS A 219 -21.07 -14.89 22.73
C LYS A 219 -21.24 -14.66 21.24
N PHE A 220 -21.02 -13.44 20.78
CA PHE A 220 -21.09 -13.07 19.38
C PHE A 220 -20.09 -13.88 18.53
N ALA A 221 -18.83 -13.97 18.96
CA ALA A 221 -17.79 -14.71 18.26
C ALA A 221 -18.12 -16.21 18.16
N VAL A 222 -18.59 -16.82 19.25
CA VAL A 222 -18.96 -18.25 19.30
C VAL A 222 -20.17 -18.54 18.43
N GLN A 223 -21.18 -17.67 18.44
CA GLN A 223 -22.35 -17.79 17.54
C GLN A 223 -21.97 -17.69 16.06
N LYS A 224 -20.93 -16.93 15.74
CA LYS A 224 -20.44 -16.79 14.36
C LYS A 224 -19.49 -17.91 13.95
N PHE A 225 -18.63 -18.33 14.87
CA PHE A 225 -17.63 -19.38 14.68
C PHE A 225 -17.59 -20.24 15.96
N GLY A 226 -18.18 -21.44 15.94
CA GLY A 226 -18.26 -22.31 17.11
C GLY A 226 -16.88 -22.63 17.68
N CYS A 227 -15.89 -22.83 16.81
CA CYS A 227 -14.48 -23.05 17.21
C CYS A 227 -13.84 -21.86 17.93
N ALA A 228 -14.43 -20.65 17.90
CA ALA A 228 -13.95 -19.51 18.66
C ALA A 228 -13.95 -19.77 20.18
N ILE A 229 -14.74 -20.75 20.66
CA ILE A 229 -14.75 -21.20 22.05
C ILE A 229 -13.35 -21.59 22.56
N ASN A 230 -12.47 -22.06 21.68
CA ASN A 230 -11.07 -22.36 21.99
C ASN A 230 -10.34 -21.16 22.61
N TYR A 231 -10.63 -19.97 22.07
CA TYR A 231 -9.99 -18.70 22.44
C TYR A 231 -10.72 -17.96 23.56
N VAL A 232 -11.89 -18.43 24.01
CA VAL A 232 -12.59 -17.85 25.16
C VAL A 232 -11.81 -18.18 26.45
N LYS A 233 -11.51 -17.14 27.25
CA LYS A 233 -10.79 -17.27 28.53
C LYS A 233 -11.65 -17.96 29.59
N VAL A 234 -12.93 -17.60 29.67
CA VAL A 234 -13.90 -18.15 30.63
C VAL A 234 -15.05 -18.80 29.87
N GLN A 235 -14.98 -20.11 29.69
CA GLN A 235 -16.01 -20.90 29.01
C GLN A 235 -17.18 -21.12 29.98
N THR A 236 -18.35 -20.54 29.68
CA THR A 236 -19.59 -20.84 30.41
C THR A 236 -20.33 -21.99 29.73
N PRO A 237 -21.19 -22.76 30.44
CA PRO A 237 -22.02 -23.79 29.82
C PRO A 237 -22.90 -23.24 28.68
N GLU A 238 -23.39 -21.99 28.80
CA GLU A 238 -24.11 -21.30 27.73
C GLU A 238 -23.24 -21.12 26.47
N LEU A 239 -22.01 -20.61 26.62
CA LEU A 239 -21.10 -20.43 25.49
C LEU A 239 -20.69 -21.77 24.89
N CYS A 240 -20.44 -22.79 25.70
CA CYS A 240 -20.12 -24.13 25.23
C CYS A 240 -21.27 -24.74 24.42
N LYS A 241 -22.51 -24.59 24.90
CA LYS A 241 -23.71 -25.02 24.20
C LYS A 241 -23.88 -24.28 22.87
N LEU A 242 -23.72 -22.96 22.86
CA LEU A 242 -23.75 -22.17 21.63
C LEU A 242 -22.67 -22.65 20.64
N ALA A 243 -21.47 -22.94 21.13
CA ALA A 243 -20.35 -23.38 20.30
C ALA A 243 -20.65 -24.70 19.58
N VAL A 244 -21.12 -25.71 20.31
CA VAL A 244 -21.36 -27.04 19.73
C VAL A 244 -22.61 -27.12 18.87
N LEU A 245 -23.63 -26.30 19.17
CA LEU A 245 -24.80 -26.16 18.30
C LEU A 245 -24.46 -25.42 17.00
N GLN A 246 -23.47 -24.52 17.04
CA GLN A 246 -22.99 -23.82 15.85
C GLN A 246 -22.08 -24.72 15.00
N ASN A 247 -21.17 -25.45 15.64
CA ASN A 247 -20.27 -26.40 15.00
C ASN A 247 -19.91 -27.51 16.00
N GLU A 248 -20.35 -28.73 15.72
CA GLU A 248 -20.10 -29.90 16.57
C GLU A 248 -18.60 -30.14 16.85
N HIS A 249 -17.73 -29.81 15.89
CA HIS A 249 -16.28 -29.94 16.07
C HIS A 249 -15.74 -28.99 17.15
N ALA A 250 -16.52 -28.00 17.60
CA ALA A 250 -16.15 -27.14 18.71
C ALA A 250 -16.05 -27.90 20.05
N LEU A 251 -16.65 -29.10 20.14
CA LEU A 251 -16.61 -29.96 21.33
C LEU A 251 -15.17 -30.23 21.79
N VAL A 252 -14.22 -30.42 20.87
CA VAL A 252 -12.80 -30.69 21.18
C VAL A 252 -12.10 -29.54 21.90
N TYR A 253 -12.68 -28.34 21.87
CA TYR A 253 -12.13 -27.14 22.48
C TYR A 253 -12.74 -26.81 23.86
N ILE A 254 -13.70 -27.61 24.34
CA ILE A 254 -14.26 -27.46 25.69
C ILE A 254 -13.26 -28.02 26.71
N LYS A 255 -12.85 -27.17 27.65
CA LYS A 255 -11.75 -27.47 28.58
C LYS A 255 -12.22 -28.18 29.85
N ASP A 256 -13.43 -27.86 30.30
CA ASP A 256 -14.02 -28.50 31.48
C ASP A 256 -14.62 -29.86 31.13
N GLN A 257 -14.22 -30.91 31.85
CA GLN A 257 -14.61 -32.29 31.51
C GLN A 257 -16.11 -32.54 31.73
N GLN A 258 -16.72 -31.93 32.76
CA GLN A 258 -18.14 -32.10 33.01
C GLN A 258 -18.95 -31.46 31.88
N THR A 259 -18.65 -30.20 31.56
CA THR A 259 -19.27 -29.46 30.46
C THR A 259 -19.06 -30.18 29.13
N TYR A 260 -17.87 -30.75 28.89
CA TYR A 260 -17.58 -31.56 27.71
C TYR A 260 -18.55 -32.74 27.61
N ASN A 261 -18.72 -33.53 28.68
CA ASN A 261 -19.61 -34.68 28.68
C ASN A 261 -21.07 -34.28 28.43
N GLU A 262 -21.51 -33.18 29.04
CA GLU A 262 -22.85 -32.61 28.82
C GLU A 262 -23.06 -32.21 27.36
N MET A 263 -22.08 -31.54 26.74
CA MET A 263 -22.14 -31.14 25.34
C MET A 263 -22.02 -32.33 24.38
N HIS A 264 -21.19 -33.32 24.69
CA HIS A 264 -21.08 -34.55 23.92
C HIS A 264 -22.43 -35.29 23.88
N ASN A 265 -23.09 -35.43 25.03
CA ASN A 265 -24.41 -36.05 25.11
C ASN A 265 -25.48 -35.20 24.40
N LEU A 266 -25.36 -33.87 24.42
CA LEU A 266 -26.27 -32.99 23.67
C LEU A 266 -26.19 -33.21 22.15
N ILE A 267 -24.99 -33.48 21.61
CA ILE A 267 -24.78 -33.64 20.16
C ILE A 267 -25.03 -35.08 19.70
N TYR A 268 -24.47 -36.06 20.43
CA TYR A 268 -24.42 -37.47 20.02
C TYR A 268 -25.38 -38.37 20.81
N GLY A 269 -25.99 -37.86 21.86
CA GLY A 269 -27.02 -38.57 22.61
C GLY A 269 -28.38 -38.39 21.95
N LEU A 270 -28.79 -39.34 21.11
CA LEU A 270 -30.20 -39.60 20.82
C LEU A 270 -30.53 -41.05 21.24
N ASN A 271 -31.36 -41.13 22.28
CA ASN A 271 -32.14 -42.25 22.83
C ASN A 271 -31.38 -43.41 23.49
#